data_AF-A0A9E0MNH2-F1
#
_entry.id   AF-A0A9E0MNH2-F1
#
_cell.length_a   1.000
_cell.length_b   1.000
_cell.length_c   1.000
_cell.angle_alpha   90.00
_cell.angle_beta   90.00
_cell.angle_gamma   90.00
#
_symmetry.space_group_name_H-M   'P 1'
#
loop_
_entity.id
_entity.type
_entity.pdbx_description
1 polymer ?
#
loop_
_entity_poly.entity_id
_entity_poly.type
_entity_poly.pdbx_seq_one_letter_code
_entity_poly.pdbx_strand_id
1 'polypeptide(L)'
;MARTFASVPSLAAVSAIAVALVGAGCKRTAPAPTPTAALGTERGPCRSDRTCDVGLLCLSELCVRPPPADCAKVAETLGGIFLDNYAPREVRAQFAADVSRECGAAGLTKDDGECLIRAKSRSDLAACPRPLGLGDCKKIAAHAEKLRATNAVDAYLVTPSDRLVERCKTEVPSRAFETCVLAATSMEALERCPW
;
A
#
# COMPACT_ATOMS: atom_id res chain seq x y z
N MET A 1 26.39 27.71 -8.74
CA MET A 1 25.43 28.61 -8.07
C MET A 1 25.61 28.45 -6.56
N ALA A 2 26.28 29.40 -5.93
CA ALA A 2 26.63 29.37 -4.51
C ALA A 2 25.42 29.72 -3.65
N ARG A 3 25.11 28.89 -2.64
CA ARG A 3 24.08 29.19 -1.63
C ARG A 3 24.74 29.58 -0.33
N THR A 4 24.52 30.83 0.06
CA THR A 4 24.94 31.47 1.30
C THR A 4 24.08 30.95 2.47
N PHE A 5 24.71 30.43 3.52
CA PHE A 5 24.06 30.06 4.78
C PHE A 5 24.07 31.27 5.73
N ALA A 6 22.89 31.68 6.21
CA ALA A 6 22.75 32.67 7.25
C ALA A 6 22.64 31.97 8.62
N SER A 7 23.55 32.32 9.52
CA SER A 7 23.61 31.91 10.92
C SER A 7 22.66 32.77 11.76
N VAL A 8 21.93 32.14 12.71
CA VAL A 8 21.12 32.84 13.72
C VAL A 8 21.71 32.54 15.11
N PRO A 9 21.93 33.57 15.95
CA PRO A 9 22.65 33.42 17.22
C PRO A 9 21.76 32.90 18.36
N SER A 10 22.40 32.10 19.21
CA SER A 10 21.96 31.66 20.53
C SER A 10 21.69 32.83 21.47
N LEU A 11 20.57 32.78 22.21
CA LEU A 11 20.34 33.59 23.39
C LEU A 11 20.17 32.69 24.61
N ALA A 12 21.16 32.79 25.49
CA ALA A 12 21.18 32.24 26.83
C ALA A 12 20.25 33.05 27.75
N ALA A 13 19.55 32.37 28.66
CA ALA A 13 19.06 32.97 29.89
C ALA A 13 19.00 31.90 30.98
N VAL A 14 20.02 31.90 31.83
CA VAL A 14 20.10 31.16 33.08
C VAL A 14 19.28 31.93 34.13
N SER A 15 18.36 31.25 34.83
CA SER A 15 17.76 31.76 36.06
C SER A 15 17.65 30.63 37.07
N ALA A 16 18.54 30.69 38.05
CA ALA A 16 18.56 29.80 39.21
C ALA A 16 17.63 30.36 40.29
N ILE A 17 16.57 29.62 40.60
CA ILE A 17 15.72 29.87 41.77
C ILE A 17 15.85 28.63 42.67
N ALA A 18 16.52 28.81 43.81
CA ALA A 18 16.61 27.81 44.86
C ALA A 18 15.44 28.00 45.83
N VAL A 19 14.43 27.12 45.75
CA VAL A 19 13.35 27.03 46.75
C VAL A 19 13.65 25.83 47.65
N ALA A 20 13.91 26.11 48.93
CA ALA A 20 13.97 25.11 49.98
C ALA A 20 12.55 24.74 50.43
N LEU A 21 12.09 23.54 50.08
CA LEU A 21 10.81 22.98 50.52
C LEU A 21 11.05 21.93 51.61
N VAL A 22 10.50 22.23 52.79
CA VAL A 22 10.48 21.40 54.00
C VAL A 22 9.60 20.18 53.78
N GLY A 23 10.14 19.00 54.07
CA GLY A 23 9.51 17.70 53.80
C GLY A 23 8.44 17.31 54.83
N ALA A 24 7.19 17.22 54.37
CA ALA A 24 6.18 16.35 54.95
C ALA A 24 6.24 14.98 54.23
N GLY A 25 6.70 13.95 54.94
CA GLY A 25 6.91 12.61 54.40
C GLY A 25 5.61 11.87 54.12
N CYS A 26 5.08 11.99 52.91
CA CYS A 26 4.11 11.04 52.38
C CYS A 26 4.81 9.70 52.15
N LYS A 27 4.29 8.61 52.75
CA LYS A 27 4.66 7.23 52.41
C LYS A 27 4.53 7.06 50.89
N ARG A 28 5.65 7.13 50.16
CA ARG A 28 5.71 6.80 48.74
C ARG A 28 5.58 5.29 48.63
N THR A 29 4.36 4.83 48.34
CA THR A 29 4.13 3.50 47.79
C THR A 29 5.07 3.35 46.61
N ALA A 30 6.00 2.38 46.67
CA ALA A 30 6.90 2.12 45.56
C ALA A 30 6.05 1.92 44.28
N PRO A 31 6.37 2.60 43.17
CA PRO A 31 5.63 2.40 41.93
C PRO A 31 5.69 0.92 41.59
N ALA A 32 4.53 0.33 41.30
CA ALA A 32 4.45 -1.05 40.82
C ALA A 32 5.41 -1.20 39.63
N PRO A 33 6.11 -2.34 39.49
CA PRO A 33 6.99 -2.57 38.35
C PRO A 33 6.17 -2.37 37.08
N THR A 34 6.52 -1.34 36.31
CA THR A 34 5.91 -1.11 35.00
C THR A 34 6.13 -2.39 34.20
N PRO A 35 5.08 -3.03 33.67
CA PRO A 35 5.27 -4.22 32.85
C PRO A 35 6.20 -3.85 31.71
N THR A 36 7.39 -4.44 31.70
CA THR A 36 8.36 -4.24 30.62
C THR A 36 7.70 -4.76 29.36
N ALA A 37 7.37 -3.85 28.44
CA ALA A 37 6.82 -4.23 27.14
C ALA A 37 7.73 -5.29 26.50
N ALA A 38 7.14 -6.34 25.96
CA ALA A 38 7.89 -7.44 25.39
C ALA A 38 8.75 -6.95 24.23
N LEU A 39 9.99 -7.45 24.14
CA LEU A 39 10.93 -7.13 23.06
C LEU A 39 10.29 -7.37 21.69
N GLY A 40 10.35 -6.37 20.81
CA GLY A 40 9.81 -6.41 19.46
C GLY A 40 8.32 -6.07 19.32
N THR A 41 7.57 -5.94 20.42
CA THR A 41 6.13 -5.64 20.40
C THR A 41 5.83 -4.14 20.29
N GLU A 42 4.61 -3.77 19.92
CA GLU A 42 4.20 -2.37 19.76
C GLU A 42 4.47 -1.55 21.04
N ARG A 43 5.22 -0.44 20.90
CA ARG A 43 5.75 0.43 21.96
C ARG A 43 6.78 -0.23 22.89
N GLY A 44 7.22 -1.43 22.58
CA GLY A 44 8.33 -2.11 23.24
C GLY A 44 9.70 -1.77 22.62
N PRO A 45 10.79 -2.17 23.30
CA PRO A 45 12.13 -2.02 22.77
C PRO A 45 12.33 -2.87 21.51
N CYS A 46 13.13 -2.37 20.56
CA CYS A 46 13.52 -3.17 19.40
C CYS A 46 14.31 -4.42 19.80
N ARG A 47 14.32 -5.41 18.91
CA ARG A 47 15.23 -6.56 19.04
C ARG A 47 16.68 -6.13 18.80
N SER A 48 17.62 -6.99 19.19
CA SER A 48 19.06 -6.72 19.06
C SER A 48 19.53 -6.50 17.61
N ASP A 49 18.78 -6.98 16.63
CA ASP A 49 19.01 -6.79 15.20
C ASP A 49 18.28 -5.56 14.62
N ARG A 50 17.69 -4.71 15.48
CA ARG A 50 16.85 -3.56 15.13
C ARG A 50 15.56 -3.94 14.37
N THR A 51 15.04 -5.13 14.60
CA THR A 51 13.74 -5.55 14.05
C THR A 51 12.62 -5.50 15.10
N CYS A 52 11.39 -5.50 14.60
CA CYS A 52 10.15 -5.51 15.38
C CYS A 52 9.19 -6.58 14.85
N ASP A 53 8.05 -6.79 15.49
CA ASP A 53 6.99 -7.66 14.96
C ASP A 53 6.52 -7.19 13.57
N VAL A 54 5.90 -8.12 12.82
CA VAL A 54 5.45 -7.87 11.45
C VAL A 54 4.55 -6.63 11.40
N GLY A 55 4.90 -5.69 10.53
CA GLY A 55 4.16 -4.43 10.36
C GLY A 55 4.57 -3.30 11.31
N LEU A 56 5.59 -3.51 12.16
CA LEU A 56 6.16 -2.46 13.00
C LEU A 56 7.55 -2.05 12.48
N LEU A 57 7.91 -0.80 12.72
CA LEU A 57 9.22 -0.24 12.39
C LEU A 57 10.01 0.06 13.67
N CYS A 58 11.31 -0.23 13.67
CA CYS A 58 12.20 0.17 14.75
C CYS A 58 12.63 1.63 14.54
N LEU A 59 12.07 2.53 15.35
CA LEU A 59 12.41 3.95 15.36
C LEU A 59 12.89 4.35 16.75
N SER A 60 14.14 4.78 16.85
CA SER A 60 14.76 5.20 18.12
C SER A 60 14.70 4.13 19.20
N GLU A 61 15.09 2.89 18.86
CA GLU A 61 15.05 1.71 19.75
C GLU A 61 13.65 1.33 20.25
N LEU A 62 12.58 1.86 19.63
CA LEU A 62 11.18 1.52 19.92
C LEU A 62 10.47 0.99 18.68
N CYS A 63 9.66 -0.05 18.89
CA CYS A 63 8.81 -0.62 17.85
C CYS A 63 7.52 0.19 17.72
N VAL A 64 7.36 0.91 16.61
CA VAL A 64 6.22 1.79 16.36
C VAL A 64 5.47 1.34 15.11
N ARG A 65 4.14 1.36 15.17
CA ARG A 65 3.30 1.11 14.00
C ARG A 65 3.41 2.30 13.04
N PRO A 66 3.76 2.09 11.76
CA PRO A 66 3.79 3.17 10.79
C PRO A 66 2.39 3.79 10.64
N PRO A 67 2.29 5.10 10.37
CA PRO A 67 1.00 5.72 10.11
C PRO A 67 0.32 5.05 8.91
N PRO A 68 -1.02 4.90 8.93
CA PRO A 68 -1.75 4.33 7.80
C PRO A 68 -1.73 5.27 6.59
N ALA A 69 -1.92 4.70 5.40
CA ALA A 69 -2.10 5.45 4.16
C ALA A 69 -3.38 6.30 4.17
N ASP A 70 -3.37 7.41 3.43
CA ASP A 70 -4.58 8.14 3.09
C ASP A 70 -5.28 7.42 1.92
N CYS A 71 -6.15 6.48 2.25
CA CYS A 71 -6.82 5.64 1.26
C CYS A 71 -7.75 6.42 0.33
N ALA A 72 -8.31 7.55 0.77
CA ALA A 72 -9.13 8.40 -0.09
C ALA A 72 -8.29 9.05 -1.19
N LYS A 73 -7.10 9.56 -0.82
CA LYS A 73 -6.15 10.15 -1.78
C LYS A 73 -5.57 9.11 -2.73
N VAL A 74 -5.26 7.91 -2.24
CA VAL A 74 -4.84 6.79 -3.10
C VAL A 74 -5.94 6.47 -4.12
N ALA A 75 -7.20 6.38 -3.69
CA ALA A 75 -8.32 6.09 -4.56
C ALA A 75 -8.52 7.16 -5.66
N GLU A 76 -8.39 8.44 -5.31
CA GLU A 76 -8.44 9.54 -6.28
C GLU A 76 -7.33 9.43 -7.34
N THR A 77 -6.08 9.23 -6.91
CA THR A 77 -4.94 9.08 -7.84
C THR A 77 -5.10 7.87 -8.75
N LEU A 78 -5.48 6.71 -8.20
CA LEU A 78 -5.71 5.50 -9.00
C LEU A 78 -6.86 5.68 -9.98
N GLY A 79 -7.87 6.49 -9.65
CA GLY A 79 -8.95 6.84 -10.56
C GLY A 79 -8.42 7.45 -11.86
N GLY A 80 -7.40 8.32 -11.79
CA GLY A 80 -6.79 8.91 -12.98
C GLY A 80 -5.95 7.93 -13.83
N ILE A 81 -5.53 6.79 -13.27
CA ILE A 81 -4.74 5.77 -13.99
C ILE A 81 -5.64 4.73 -14.63
N PHE A 82 -6.73 4.35 -13.96
CA PHE A 82 -7.60 3.25 -14.39
C PHE A 82 -8.86 3.69 -15.10
N LEU A 83 -9.37 4.90 -14.84
CA LEU A 83 -10.59 5.41 -15.45
C LEU A 83 -10.26 6.46 -16.50
N ASP A 84 -11.01 6.44 -17.59
CA ASP A 84 -10.93 7.48 -18.59
C ASP A 84 -11.40 8.84 -18.05
N ASN A 85 -10.89 9.91 -18.66
CA ASN A 85 -11.30 11.30 -18.37
C ASN A 85 -12.82 11.55 -18.50
N TYR A 86 -13.56 10.65 -19.13
CA TYR A 86 -15.01 10.73 -19.34
C TYR A 86 -15.81 9.69 -18.54
N ALA A 87 -15.19 8.92 -17.63
CA ALA A 87 -15.92 7.98 -16.79
C ALA A 87 -17.04 8.69 -16.00
N PRO A 88 -18.30 8.20 -16.03
CA PRO A 88 -19.42 8.80 -15.30
C PRO A 88 -19.12 8.96 -13.82
N ARG A 89 -19.75 9.94 -13.17
CA ARG A 89 -19.50 10.28 -11.77
C ARG A 89 -19.78 9.07 -10.86
N GLU A 90 -20.82 8.31 -11.17
CA GLU A 90 -21.25 7.13 -10.42
C GLU A 90 -20.18 6.03 -10.49
N VAL A 91 -19.58 5.82 -11.67
CA VAL A 91 -18.50 4.85 -11.88
C VAL A 91 -17.25 5.26 -11.10
N ARG A 92 -16.88 6.56 -11.13
CA ARG A 92 -15.75 7.09 -10.35
C ARG A 92 -15.96 6.92 -8.84
N ALA A 93 -17.17 7.22 -8.36
CA ALA A 93 -17.50 7.08 -6.94
C ALA A 93 -17.42 5.62 -6.48
N GLN A 94 -17.94 4.69 -7.29
CA GLN A 94 -17.86 3.27 -7.00
C GLN A 94 -16.40 2.77 -6.98
N PHE A 95 -15.62 3.13 -8.00
CA PHE A 95 -14.19 2.80 -8.07
C PHE A 95 -13.44 3.33 -6.84
N ALA A 96 -13.68 4.59 -6.46
CA ALA A 96 -13.01 5.19 -5.32
C ALA A 96 -13.36 4.50 -4.00
N ALA A 97 -14.63 4.08 -3.82
CA ALA A 97 -15.07 3.32 -2.66
C ALA A 97 -14.43 1.92 -2.61
N ASP A 98 -14.32 1.24 -3.75
CA ASP A 98 -13.73 -0.09 -3.84
C ASP A 98 -12.22 -0.06 -3.56
N VAL A 99 -11.49 0.89 -4.14
CA VAL A 99 -10.07 1.09 -3.88
C VAL A 99 -9.81 1.50 -2.43
N SER A 100 -10.61 2.40 -1.86
CA SER A 100 -10.46 2.80 -0.46
C SER A 100 -10.64 1.62 0.50
N ARG A 101 -11.62 0.76 0.21
CA ARG A 101 -11.85 -0.48 0.98
C ARG A 101 -10.69 -1.46 0.85
N GLU A 102 -10.15 -1.64 -0.35
CA GLU A 102 -8.98 -2.49 -0.60
C GLU A 102 -7.72 -1.97 0.11
N CYS A 103 -7.48 -0.66 0.04
CA CYS A 103 -6.38 0.01 0.74
C CYS A 103 -6.46 -0.19 2.26
N GLY A 104 -7.65 -0.02 2.85
CA GLY A 104 -7.88 -0.26 4.27
C GLY A 104 -7.69 -1.73 4.66
N ALA A 105 -8.24 -2.65 3.87
CA ALA A 105 -8.11 -4.09 4.11
C ALA A 105 -6.67 -4.59 3.97
N ALA A 106 -5.90 -4.00 3.06
CA ALA A 106 -4.48 -4.27 2.92
C ALA A 106 -3.66 -3.74 4.11
N GLY A 107 -4.17 -2.76 4.87
CA GLY A 107 -3.39 -2.12 5.92
C GLY A 107 -2.15 -1.42 5.35
N LEU A 108 -2.33 -0.67 4.27
CA LEU A 108 -1.24 0.07 3.64
C LEU A 108 -0.67 1.11 4.61
N THR A 109 0.66 1.21 4.63
CA THR A 109 1.37 2.23 5.38
C THR A 109 1.40 3.54 4.60
N LYS A 110 1.72 4.65 5.26
CA LYS A 110 1.91 5.95 4.61
C LYS A 110 2.89 5.87 3.45
N ASP A 111 4.00 5.13 3.61
CA ASP A 111 5.02 4.99 2.57
C ASP A 111 4.50 4.21 1.35
N ASP A 112 3.70 3.15 1.58
CA ASP A 112 3.00 2.43 0.52
C ASP A 112 2.05 3.37 -0.24
N GLY A 113 1.23 4.13 0.51
CA GLY A 113 0.30 5.10 -0.06
C GLY A 113 1.00 6.20 -0.86
N GLU A 114 2.13 6.71 -0.38
CA GLU A 114 2.95 7.67 -1.10
C GLU A 114 3.52 7.12 -2.40
N CYS A 115 3.91 5.83 -2.43
CA CYS A 115 4.32 5.18 -3.67
C CYS A 115 3.18 5.19 -4.69
N LEU A 116 1.99 4.72 -4.27
CA LEU A 116 0.81 4.66 -5.13
C LEU A 116 0.38 6.04 -5.63
N ILE A 117 0.45 7.07 -4.78
CA ILE A 117 0.10 8.45 -5.15
C ILE A 117 1.08 9.06 -6.17
N ARG A 118 2.36 8.62 -6.17
CA ARG A 118 3.37 9.12 -7.12
C ARG A 118 3.34 8.42 -8.48
N ALA A 119 2.73 7.24 -8.56
CA ALA A 119 2.63 6.48 -9.81
C ALA A 119 1.83 7.26 -10.86
N LYS A 120 2.26 7.20 -12.13
CA LYS A 120 1.60 7.87 -13.26
C LYS A 120 1.02 6.89 -14.27
N SER A 121 1.38 5.62 -14.15
CA SER A 121 1.01 4.55 -15.07
C SER A 121 0.81 3.23 -14.30
N ARG A 122 0.17 2.25 -14.95
CA ARG A 122 0.04 0.89 -14.39
C ARG A 122 1.40 0.22 -14.16
N SER A 123 2.39 0.53 -15.00
CA SER A 123 3.77 0.05 -14.84
C SER A 123 4.44 0.64 -13.60
N ASP A 124 4.24 1.94 -13.33
CA ASP A 124 4.76 2.56 -12.10
C ASP A 124 4.09 1.96 -10.85
N LEU A 125 2.79 1.66 -10.92
CA LEU A 125 2.08 0.99 -9.82
C LEU A 125 2.64 -0.39 -9.54
N ALA A 126 2.99 -1.17 -10.57
CA ALA A 126 3.55 -2.50 -10.42
C ALA A 126 4.93 -2.48 -9.72
N ALA A 127 5.64 -1.36 -9.75
CA ALA A 127 6.91 -1.18 -9.04
C ALA A 127 6.73 -0.83 -7.56
N CYS A 128 5.52 -0.51 -7.09
CA CYS A 128 5.27 -0.27 -5.69
C CYS A 128 5.33 -1.58 -4.87
N PRO A 129 5.76 -1.53 -3.59
CA PRO A 129 5.86 -2.73 -2.76
C PRO A 129 4.54 -3.50 -2.62
N ARG A 130 3.41 -2.76 -2.63
CA ARG A 130 2.06 -3.28 -2.46
C ARG A 130 1.13 -2.64 -3.50
N PRO A 131 1.14 -3.10 -4.76
CA PRO A 131 0.29 -2.53 -5.79
C PRO A 131 -1.20 -2.77 -5.47
N LEU A 132 -2.05 -1.82 -5.87
CA LEU A 132 -3.51 -1.94 -5.82
C LEU A 132 -4.12 -1.82 -7.22
N GLY A 133 -5.25 -2.48 -7.45
CA GLY A 133 -6.02 -2.37 -8.70
C GLY A 133 -5.39 -3.03 -9.92
N LEU A 134 -4.24 -3.70 -9.78
CA LEU A 134 -3.61 -4.47 -10.85
C LEU A 134 -4.12 -5.91 -10.86
N GLY A 135 -4.25 -6.47 -12.06
CA GLY A 135 -4.61 -7.87 -12.26
C GLY A 135 -3.40 -8.80 -12.19
N ASP A 136 -3.65 -10.06 -11.87
CA ASP A 136 -2.65 -11.12 -11.81
C ASP A 136 -2.57 -11.87 -13.15
N CYS A 137 -1.54 -11.55 -13.94
CA CYS A 137 -1.29 -12.22 -15.22
C CYS A 137 -1.16 -13.74 -15.11
N LYS A 138 -0.68 -14.30 -13.99
CA LYS A 138 -0.63 -15.76 -13.83
C LYS A 138 -2.03 -16.35 -13.75
N LYS A 139 -2.94 -15.74 -13.01
CA LYS A 139 -4.33 -16.21 -12.90
C LYS A 139 -5.07 -16.07 -14.22
N ILE A 140 -4.91 -14.92 -14.88
CA ILE A 140 -5.53 -14.64 -16.17
C ILE A 140 -5.05 -15.67 -17.22
N ALA A 141 -3.74 -15.88 -17.33
CA ALA A 141 -3.17 -16.85 -18.28
C ALA A 141 -3.62 -18.29 -17.97
N ALA A 142 -3.62 -18.69 -16.70
CA ALA A 142 -4.05 -20.03 -16.29
C ALA A 142 -5.54 -20.29 -16.64
N HIS A 143 -6.41 -19.29 -16.45
CA HIS A 143 -7.82 -19.40 -16.80
C HIS A 143 -8.04 -19.42 -18.32
N ALA A 144 -7.34 -18.57 -19.05
CA ALA A 144 -7.41 -18.53 -20.51
C ALA A 144 -6.97 -19.87 -21.13
N GLU A 145 -5.91 -20.49 -20.63
CA GLU A 145 -5.47 -21.82 -21.06
C GLU A 145 -6.50 -22.91 -20.74
N LYS A 146 -7.13 -22.84 -19.55
CA LYS A 146 -8.22 -23.75 -19.19
C LYS A 146 -9.42 -23.62 -20.14
N LEU A 147 -9.79 -22.40 -20.52
CA LEU A 147 -10.85 -22.16 -21.51
C LEU A 147 -10.47 -22.73 -22.87
N ARG A 148 -9.23 -22.53 -23.33
CA ARG A 148 -8.73 -23.11 -24.58
C ARG A 148 -8.85 -24.63 -24.59
N ALA A 149 -8.40 -25.30 -23.53
CA ALA A 149 -8.46 -26.76 -23.40
C ALA A 149 -9.90 -27.31 -23.43
N THR A 150 -10.88 -26.54 -22.96
CA THR A 150 -12.28 -26.98 -22.85
C THR A 150 -13.09 -26.73 -24.13
N ASN A 151 -12.74 -25.71 -24.93
CA ASN A 151 -13.56 -25.26 -26.07
C ASN A 151 -13.14 -25.87 -27.43
N ALA A 152 -12.31 -26.92 -27.44
CA ALA A 152 -11.90 -27.66 -28.65
C ALA A 152 -11.48 -26.75 -29.82
N VAL A 153 -10.71 -25.70 -29.53
CA VAL A 153 -10.23 -24.75 -30.55
C VAL A 153 -9.11 -25.40 -31.37
N ASP A 154 -9.12 -25.23 -32.69
CA ASP A 154 -8.07 -25.74 -33.58
C ASP A 154 -6.69 -25.24 -33.14
N ALA A 155 -5.77 -26.18 -32.89
CA ALA A 155 -4.45 -25.90 -32.31
C ALA A 155 -3.56 -24.98 -33.15
N TYR A 156 -3.92 -24.75 -34.42
CA TYR A 156 -3.13 -23.98 -35.38
C TYR A 156 -3.56 -22.51 -35.51
N LEU A 157 -4.65 -22.09 -34.88
CA LEU A 157 -5.10 -20.71 -34.92
C LEU A 157 -4.57 -19.93 -33.71
N VAL A 158 -4.05 -18.72 -33.96
CA VAL A 158 -3.71 -17.78 -32.87
C VAL A 158 -5.00 -17.43 -32.15
N THR A 159 -5.14 -17.95 -30.94
CA THR A 159 -6.34 -17.79 -30.13
C THR A 159 -6.34 -16.44 -29.40
N PRO A 160 -7.50 -15.95 -28.95
CA PRO A 160 -7.58 -14.82 -28.03
C PRO A 160 -6.75 -15.01 -26.76
N SER A 161 -6.63 -16.26 -26.27
CA SER A 161 -5.76 -16.59 -25.13
C SER A 161 -4.28 -16.35 -25.44
N ASP A 162 -3.80 -16.70 -26.64
CA ASP A 162 -2.39 -16.46 -27.00
C ASP A 162 -2.08 -14.96 -27.02
N ARG A 163 -2.96 -14.14 -27.62
CA ARG A 163 -2.83 -12.67 -27.66
C ARG A 163 -2.84 -12.07 -26.26
N LEU A 164 -3.71 -12.57 -25.38
CA LEU A 164 -3.82 -12.14 -24.00
C LEU A 164 -2.54 -12.47 -23.20
N VAL A 165 -1.99 -13.67 -23.38
CA VAL A 165 -0.76 -14.11 -22.69
C VAL A 165 0.43 -13.30 -23.16
N GLU A 166 0.54 -13.02 -24.46
CA GLU A 166 1.60 -12.14 -24.99
C GLU A 166 1.50 -10.72 -24.44
N ARG A 167 0.29 -10.12 -24.38
CA ARG A 167 0.11 -8.78 -23.80
C ARG A 167 0.48 -8.74 -22.33
N CYS A 168 0.20 -9.80 -21.58
CA CYS A 168 0.61 -9.91 -20.18
C CYS A 168 2.15 -9.89 -19.96
N LYS A 169 2.96 -10.10 -21.00
CA LYS A 169 4.43 -9.96 -20.92
C LYS A 169 4.89 -8.50 -21.01
N THR A 170 4.10 -7.64 -21.67
CA THR A 170 4.49 -6.25 -21.96
C THR A 170 3.65 -5.22 -21.23
N GLU A 171 2.46 -5.59 -20.77
CA GLU A 171 1.47 -4.71 -20.15
C GLU A 171 0.94 -5.31 -18.84
N VAL A 172 0.62 -4.44 -17.89
CA VAL A 172 0.02 -4.86 -16.61
C VAL A 172 -1.50 -4.70 -16.69
N PRO A 173 -2.28 -5.80 -16.59
CA PRO A 173 -3.72 -5.73 -16.67
C PRO A 173 -4.32 -5.02 -15.46
N SER A 174 -5.54 -4.51 -15.62
CA SER A 174 -6.33 -4.02 -14.50
C SER A 174 -6.97 -5.19 -13.74
N ARG A 175 -7.31 -4.98 -12.45
CA ARG A 175 -8.08 -5.95 -11.66
C ARG A 175 -9.51 -6.14 -12.19
N ALA A 176 -10.07 -5.10 -12.81
CA ALA A 176 -11.35 -5.19 -13.49
C ALA A 176 -11.28 -6.17 -14.68
N PHE A 177 -10.21 -6.09 -15.48
CA PHE A 177 -9.95 -7.04 -16.55
C PHE A 177 -9.77 -8.46 -16.01
N GLU A 178 -8.98 -8.67 -14.95
CA GLU A 178 -8.86 -9.99 -14.30
C GLU A 178 -10.23 -10.55 -13.91
N THR A 179 -11.07 -9.74 -13.27
CA THR A 179 -12.40 -10.17 -12.82
C THR A 179 -13.28 -10.57 -14.00
N CYS A 180 -13.23 -9.83 -15.10
CA CYS A 180 -13.95 -10.18 -16.33
C CYS A 180 -13.44 -11.49 -16.93
N VAL A 181 -12.12 -11.66 -17.06
CA VAL A 181 -11.50 -12.87 -17.61
C VAL A 181 -11.86 -14.09 -16.78
N LEU A 182 -11.75 -14.01 -15.47
CA LEU A 182 -12.08 -15.11 -14.56
C LEU A 182 -13.57 -15.46 -14.56
N ALA A 183 -14.45 -14.50 -14.89
CA ALA A 183 -15.88 -14.73 -15.05
C ALA A 183 -16.26 -15.29 -16.44
N ALA A 184 -15.39 -15.16 -17.44
CA ALA A 184 -15.65 -15.68 -18.78
C ALA A 184 -15.67 -17.21 -18.79
N THR A 185 -16.70 -17.79 -19.41
CA THR A 185 -16.92 -19.24 -19.52
C THR A 185 -16.65 -19.79 -20.92
N SER A 186 -16.38 -18.91 -21.90
CA SER A 186 -16.11 -19.24 -23.30
C SER A 186 -15.07 -18.29 -23.89
N MET A 187 -14.46 -18.68 -25.01
CA MET A 187 -13.50 -17.84 -25.72
C MET A 187 -14.14 -16.55 -26.28
N GLU A 188 -15.40 -16.61 -26.70
CA GLU A 188 -16.14 -15.41 -27.15
C GLU A 188 -16.40 -14.44 -25.98
N ALA A 189 -16.74 -14.94 -24.80
CA ALA A 189 -16.92 -14.10 -23.62
C ALA A 189 -15.59 -13.44 -23.21
N LEU A 190 -14.47 -14.18 -23.34
CA LEU A 190 -13.13 -13.67 -23.07
C LEU A 190 -12.77 -12.49 -23.98
N GLU A 191 -13.12 -12.55 -25.27
CA GLU A 191 -12.86 -11.47 -26.23
C GLU A 191 -13.62 -10.17 -25.91
N ARG A 192 -14.72 -10.25 -25.15
CA ARG A 192 -15.51 -9.08 -24.75
C ARG A 192 -14.96 -8.36 -23.52
N CYS A 193 -13.92 -8.90 -22.87
CA CYS A 193 -13.34 -8.29 -21.69
C CYS A 193 -12.46 -7.07 -22.04
N PRO A 194 -12.76 -5.87 -21.48
CA PRO A 194 -11.98 -4.67 -21.74
C PRO A 194 -10.67 -4.69 -20.91
N TRP A 195 -9.54 -4.48 -21.58
CA TRP A 195 -8.20 -4.51 -20.98
C TRP A 195 -7.87 -3.32 -20.07
#